data_AF-A0A9D9X7U4-F1
#
_entry.id   AF-A0A9D9X7U4-F1
#
_cell.length_a   1.000
_cell.length_b   1.000
_cell.length_c   1.000
_cell.angle_alpha   90.00
_cell.angle_beta   90.00
_cell.angle_gamma   90.00
#
_symmetry.space_group_name_H-M   'P 1'
#
loop_
_entity.id
_entity.type
_entity.pdbx_description
1 polymer ?
#
loop_
_entity_poly.entity_id
_entity_poly.type
_entity_poly.pdbx_seq_one_letter_code
_entity_poly.pdbx_strand_id
1 'polypeptide(L)'
;MLQRVPGRWRPGSGGGGSVTTTYPLTGTTSIKSVAPPHCGKLARSSSTALTFTPFNGDLIRIQGTLYQIPSAGITGLANTSVFVNGSGGSSLSSSTLYYVYAFINSGTVTADFSTTAHATSSTAGNIGTQVKSGDETRTLVGMIRTNGSSQFVDTNAQRFVRSWFNEDGVSTTNSFTASRNTTSTSFVEANSEIRNEALLWSGEKWHIAVGGGGYNSAAGNAVWIGFGVDSTSTAESGAPYFNGAGANYASTLGGSIVKTGLSEGYHYCTLLLAVSAGTGTLGGAAPFSGTITTLCARTMK
;
A
#
# COMPACT_ATOMS: atom_id res chain seq x y z
N MET A 1 38.78 58.64 39.03
CA MET A 1 38.72 58.71 37.56
C MET A 1 38.93 57.30 37.03
N LEU A 2 37.90 56.74 36.38
CA LEU A 2 37.70 55.31 36.17
C LEU A 2 38.57 54.70 35.04
N GLN A 3 38.99 53.47 35.32
CA GLN A 3 39.84 52.53 34.59
C GLN A 3 39.07 51.75 33.51
N ARG A 4 39.73 51.31 32.42
CA ARG A 4 39.35 50.08 31.69
C ARG A 4 40.49 49.54 30.80
N VAL A 5 40.80 48.26 30.99
CA VAL A 5 41.74 47.43 30.22
C VAL A 5 40.93 46.53 29.26
N PRO A 6 41.36 46.25 28.01
CA PRO A 6 40.65 45.36 27.11
C PRO A 6 41.15 43.91 27.19
N GLY A 7 40.23 42.98 27.50
CA GLY A 7 40.43 41.54 27.47
C GLY A 7 39.81 40.90 26.22
N ARG A 8 40.65 40.15 25.49
CA ARG A 8 40.44 39.52 24.18
C ARG A 8 39.62 38.22 24.29
N TRP A 9 38.58 38.08 23.46
CA TRP A 9 37.72 36.89 23.38
C TRP A 9 38.32 35.80 22.47
N ARG A 10 38.28 34.53 22.88
CA ARG A 10 38.58 33.34 22.05
C ARG A 10 37.27 32.58 21.77
N PRO A 11 36.97 32.14 20.54
CA PRO A 11 35.83 31.27 20.28
C PRO A 11 36.23 29.80 20.48
N GLY A 12 35.51 29.10 21.35
CA GLY A 12 35.60 27.65 21.57
C GLY A 12 34.38 26.93 21.01
N SER A 13 34.66 25.93 20.15
CA SER A 13 33.98 24.65 19.92
C SER A 13 32.45 24.55 20.08
N GLY A 14 31.79 24.24 18.96
CA GLY A 14 30.36 23.91 18.88
C GLY A 14 29.97 22.62 19.60
N GLY A 15 29.05 22.76 20.56
CA GLY A 15 28.15 21.71 21.03
C GLY A 15 26.76 21.97 20.47
N GLY A 16 26.00 20.90 20.20
CA GLY A 16 24.67 20.93 19.58
C GLY A 16 23.78 22.03 20.16
N GLY A 17 23.37 22.96 19.29
CA GLY A 17 22.59 24.13 19.68
C GLY A 17 21.21 23.73 20.20
N SER A 18 21.07 23.70 21.52
CA SER A 18 19.78 24.02 22.13
C SER A 18 19.52 25.49 21.84
N VAL A 19 18.45 25.78 21.10
CA VAL A 19 18.00 27.15 20.83
C VAL A 19 17.48 27.72 22.14
N THR A 20 18.41 28.25 22.95
CA THR A 20 18.09 29.08 24.10
C THR A 20 17.96 30.51 23.57
N THR A 21 16.75 30.90 23.17
CA THR A 21 16.51 32.31 22.81
C THR A 21 16.58 33.15 24.09
N THR A 22 17.53 34.09 24.13
CA THR A 22 17.73 35.06 25.22
C THR A 22 16.58 36.06 25.39
N TYR A 23 15.56 36.00 24.52
CA TYR A 23 14.37 36.86 24.60
C TYR A 23 13.16 36.04 25.08
N PRO A 24 12.48 36.46 26.15
CA PRO A 24 11.23 35.81 26.55
C PRO A 24 10.20 35.99 25.42
N LEU A 25 9.64 34.88 24.95
CA LEU A 25 8.44 34.87 24.13
C LEU A 25 7.28 35.42 24.97
N THR A 26 7.15 36.74 24.98
CA THR A 26 6.13 37.46 25.72
C THR A 26 5.02 37.77 24.72
N GLY A 27 3.90 37.02 24.76
CA GLY A 27 2.71 37.37 23.97
C GLY A 27 2.03 36.29 23.12
N THR A 28 2.39 35.00 23.21
CA THR A 28 1.53 33.84 22.87
C THR A 28 2.31 32.55 23.18
N THR A 29 2.04 31.94 24.33
CA THR A 29 2.82 30.84 24.93
C THR A 29 2.47 29.45 24.38
N SER A 30 2.38 29.29 23.06
CA SER A 30 2.34 27.95 22.48
C SER A 30 2.97 27.92 21.09
N ILE A 31 4.09 27.23 20.94
CA ILE A 31 4.46 26.63 19.66
C ILE A 31 3.44 25.52 19.46
N LYS A 32 2.32 25.81 18.79
CA LYS A 32 1.44 24.75 18.31
C LYS A 32 2.23 24.01 17.24
N SER A 33 2.50 22.71 17.42
CA SER A 33 2.85 21.89 16.27
C SER A 33 1.64 21.91 15.34
N VAL A 34 1.71 22.78 14.34
CA VAL A 34 0.57 23.06 13.46
C VAL A 34 0.21 21.81 12.65
N ALA A 35 1.21 21.00 12.30
CA ALA A 35 0.99 19.72 11.64
C ALA A 35 0.84 18.58 12.67
N PRO A 36 -0.09 17.63 12.46
CA PRO A 36 -0.07 16.35 13.17
C PRO A 36 1.30 15.68 13.02
N PRO A 37 1.84 15.05 14.07
CA PRO A 37 3.07 14.27 13.94
C PRO A 37 2.83 13.09 12.99
N HIS A 38 3.75 12.88 12.06
CA HIS A 38 3.71 11.75 11.12
C HIS A 38 4.58 10.60 11.66
N CYS A 39 4.25 10.09 12.84
CA CYS A 39 4.99 9.02 13.48
C CYS A 39 4.28 7.68 13.38
N GLY A 40 5.07 6.62 13.45
CA GLY A 40 4.62 5.24 13.51
C GLY A 40 4.46 4.58 12.14
N LYS A 41 4.40 3.25 12.15
CA LYS A 41 4.23 2.43 10.95
C LYS A 41 3.43 1.16 11.24
N LEU A 42 2.37 0.94 10.47
CA LEU A 42 1.58 -0.29 10.52
C LEU A 42 2.28 -1.37 9.66
N ALA A 43 2.41 -2.58 10.22
CA ALA A 43 2.97 -3.72 9.52
C ALA A 43 2.31 -5.03 9.98
N ARG A 44 2.39 -6.06 9.13
CA ARG A 44 2.01 -7.43 9.47
C ARG A 44 3.11 -8.08 10.32
N SER A 45 2.76 -8.68 11.45
CA SER A 45 3.69 -9.48 12.26
C SER A 45 3.44 -10.99 12.10
N SER A 46 2.18 -11.41 11.88
CA SER A 46 1.82 -12.80 11.59
C SER A 46 0.56 -12.88 10.72
N SER A 47 0.00 -14.07 10.50
CA SER A 47 -1.32 -14.21 9.87
C SER A 47 -2.49 -13.74 10.76
N THR A 48 -2.26 -13.59 12.06
CA THR A 48 -3.30 -13.25 13.06
C THR A 48 -3.02 -11.97 13.84
N ALA A 49 -1.87 -11.34 13.62
CA ALA A 49 -1.46 -10.11 14.30
C ALA A 49 -0.82 -9.08 13.34
N LEU A 50 -1.04 -7.81 13.69
CA LEU A 50 -0.37 -6.63 13.14
C LEU A 50 0.38 -5.91 14.26
N THR A 51 1.21 -4.95 13.89
CA THR A 51 1.90 -4.04 14.81
C THR A 51 1.85 -2.63 14.28
N PHE A 52 1.62 -1.65 15.15
CA PHE A 52 1.83 -0.23 14.87
C PHE A 52 2.85 0.30 15.87
N THR A 53 4.10 0.42 15.44
CA THR A 53 5.27 0.72 16.30
C THR A 53 5.87 2.09 15.96
N PRO A 54 6.66 2.70 16.86
CA PRO A 54 7.33 3.97 16.62
C PRO A 54 8.19 3.94 15.36
N PHE A 55 8.10 4.99 14.55
CA PHE A 55 8.90 5.20 13.35
C PHE A 55 8.91 6.69 13.05
N ASN A 56 10.09 7.28 12.81
CA ASN A 56 10.27 8.74 12.70
C ASN A 56 9.73 9.54 13.90
N GLY A 57 9.75 8.91 15.07
CA GLY A 57 9.19 9.43 16.33
C GLY A 57 8.17 8.46 16.92
N ASP A 58 7.62 8.84 18.07
CA ASP A 58 6.74 7.99 18.88
C ASP A 58 5.45 8.70 19.32
N LEU A 59 5.07 9.82 18.67
CA LEU A 59 3.86 10.56 19.03
C LEU A 59 2.78 10.44 17.96
N ILE A 60 1.56 10.09 18.37
CA ILE A 60 0.36 10.10 17.54
C ILE A 60 -0.66 11.08 18.11
N ARG A 61 -1.33 11.85 17.25
CA ARG A 61 -2.44 12.72 17.66
C ARG A 61 -3.74 11.92 17.63
N ILE A 62 -4.50 11.89 18.72
CA ILE A 62 -5.83 11.28 18.82
C ILE A 62 -6.74 12.27 19.52
N GLN A 63 -7.87 12.63 18.88
CA GLN A 63 -8.81 13.61 19.42
C GLN A 63 -8.15 14.94 19.83
N GLY A 64 -7.16 15.38 19.04
CA GLY A 64 -6.38 16.60 19.31
C GLY A 64 -5.34 16.51 20.44
N THR A 65 -5.23 15.39 21.15
CA THR A 65 -4.20 15.15 22.17
C THR A 65 -3.07 14.27 21.62
N LEU A 66 -1.82 14.56 22.00
CA LEU A 66 -0.68 13.72 21.62
C LEU A 66 -0.52 12.57 22.62
N TYR A 67 -0.46 11.36 22.11
CA TYR A 67 -0.21 10.13 22.85
C TYR A 67 1.07 9.48 22.37
N GLN A 68 1.76 8.82 23.29
CA GLN A 68 2.93 8.03 22.95
C GLN A 68 2.51 6.68 22.34
N ILE A 69 3.17 6.30 21.25
CA ILE A 69 3.12 4.97 20.66
C ILE A 69 4.07 4.10 21.51
N PRO A 70 3.59 3.05 22.20
CA PRO A 70 4.46 2.18 22.97
C PRO A 70 5.56 1.56 22.10
N SER A 71 6.73 1.29 22.65
CA SER A 71 7.85 0.67 21.90
C SER A 71 7.49 -0.70 21.32
N ALA A 72 6.66 -1.48 22.03
CA ALA A 72 6.11 -2.75 21.56
C ALA A 72 4.97 -2.59 20.53
N GLY A 73 4.51 -1.36 20.30
CA GLY A 73 3.34 -1.02 19.50
C GLY A 73 2.04 -0.96 20.30
N ILE A 74 0.99 -0.45 19.67
CA ILE A 74 -0.35 -0.34 20.28
C ILE A 74 -1.03 -1.71 20.40
N THR A 75 -1.96 -1.84 21.35
CA THR A 75 -2.73 -3.07 21.55
C THR A 75 -3.92 -3.19 20.59
N GLY A 76 -4.59 -4.35 20.58
CA GLY A 76 -5.83 -4.54 19.81
C GLY A 76 -5.64 -4.80 18.32
N LEU A 77 -4.41 -5.07 17.89
CA LEU A 77 -4.04 -5.35 16.50
C LEU A 77 -3.98 -6.87 16.21
N ALA A 78 -5.09 -7.56 16.47
CA ALA A 78 -5.29 -8.98 16.17
C ALA A 78 -6.48 -9.19 15.22
N ASN A 79 -6.75 -10.42 14.80
CA ASN A 79 -7.94 -10.73 13.99
C ASN A 79 -9.15 -11.26 14.80
N THR A 80 -8.97 -11.53 16.09
CA THR A 80 -10.01 -11.97 17.04
C THR A 80 -9.89 -11.20 18.35
N SER A 81 -11.00 -11.09 19.09
CA SER A 81 -11.06 -10.35 20.36
C SER A 81 -10.61 -8.89 20.23
N VAL A 82 -10.98 -8.25 19.12
CA VAL A 82 -10.62 -6.87 18.79
C VAL A 82 -11.84 -5.95 18.78
N PHE A 83 -11.61 -4.65 18.63
CA PHE A 83 -12.67 -3.70 18.36
C PHE A 83 -13.00 -3.71 16.87
N VAL A 84 -14.28 -3.91 16.55
CA VAL A 84 -14.79 -3.79 15.19
C VAL A 84 -15.96 -2.81 15.21
N ASN A 85 -15.84 -1.73 14.43
CA ASN A 85 -16.81 -0.65 14.39
C ASN A 85 -17.16 -0.11 15.80
N GLY A 86 -16.17 -0.06 16.69
CA GLY A 86 -16.32 0.39 18.07
C GLY A 86 -16.85 -0.66 19.05
N SER A 87 -17.20 -1.86 18.60
CA SER A 87 -17.61 -2.97 19.48
C SER A 87 -16.44 -3.88 19.82
N GLY A 88 -16.09 -3.99 21.10
CA GLY A 88 -15.00 -4.85 21.58
C GLY A 88 -15.34 -6.34 21.58
N GLY A 89 -14.32 -7.20 21.66
CA GLY A 89 -14.49 -8.65 21.71
C GLY A 89 -14.94 -9.31 20.39
N SER A 90 -14.87 -8.57 19.29
CA SER A 90 -15.30 -9.01 17.96
C SER A 90 -14.18 -9.71 17.19
N SER A 91 -14.54 -10.36 16.08
CA SER A 91 -13.59 -10.96 15.13
C SER A 91 -13.75 -10.31 13.76
N LEU A 92 -12.66 -10.27 12.98
CA LEU A 92 -12.69 -9.72 11.63
C LEU A 92 -13.40 -10.67 10.67
N SER A 93 -14.25 -10.11 9.81
CA SER A 93 -14.89 -10.84 8.72
C SER A 93 -13.88 -11.18 7.63
N SER A 94 -14.11 -12.27 6.91
CA SER A 94 -13.28 -12.70 5.78
C SER A 94 -13.42 -11.74 4.60
N SER A 95 -12.38 -11.62 3.76
CA SER A 95 -12.40 -10.86 2.51
C SER A 95 -12.91 -9.42 2.64
N THR A 96 -12.68 -8.80 3.79
CA THR A 96 -13.26 -7.50 4.16
C THR A 96 -12.16 -6.45 4.29
N LEU A 97 -12.40 -5.28 3.70
CA LEU A 97 -11.55 -4.11 3.87
C LEU A 97 -11.90 -3.40 5.18
N TYR A 98 -10.88 -3.09 5.97
CA TYR A 98 -10.98 -2.32 7.20
C TYR A 98 -9.99 -1.17 7.18
N TYR A 99 -10.46 0.02 7.50
CA TYR A 99 -9.60 1.09 7.99
C TYR A 99 -9.24 0.80 9.44
N VAL A 100 -7.98 1.01 9.79
CA VAL A 100 -7.45 0.79 11.14
C VAL A 100 -7.31 2.15 11.79
N TYR A 101 -8.04 2.35 12.89
CA TYR A 101 -8.01 3.60 13.64
C TYR A 101 -7.42 3.38 15.03
N ALA A 102 -6.48 4.23 15.44
CA ALA A 102 -6.05 4.32 16.83
C ALA A 102 -7.04 5.16 17.64
N PHE A 103 -7.37 4.69 18.84
CA PHE A 103 -8.19 5.41 19.81
C PHE A 103 -7.75 5.09 21.25
N ILE A 104 -8.27 5.84 22.22
CA ILE A 104 -8.00 5.63 23.64
C ILE A 104 -9.10 4.80 24.27
N ASN A 105 -8.74 3.65 24.84
CA ASN A 105 -9.62 2.83 25.65
C ASN A 105 -9.07 2.76 27.07
N SER A 106 -9.75 3.38 28.03
CA SER A 106 -9.35 3.42 29.44
C SER A 106 -7.87 3.81 29.65
N GLY A 107 -7.41 4.84 28.93
CA GLY A 107 -6.04 5.36 29.03
C GLY A 107 -5.00 4.62 28.19
N THR A 108 -5.36 3.54 27.50
CA THR A 108 -4.45 2.79 26.60
C THR A 108 -4.74 3.13 25.14
N VAL A 109 -3.68 3.39 24.36
CA VAL A 109 -3.79 3.50 22.89
C VAL A 109 -4.00 2.10 22.31
N THR A 110 -5.13 1.91 21.64
CA THR A 110 -5.52 0.64 21.02
C THR A 110 -6.10 0.87 19.62
N ALA A 111 -6.36 -0.20 18.86
CA ALA A 111 -6.93 -0.13 17.52
C ALA A 111 -8.43 -0.50 17.46
N ASP A 112 -9.16 0.15 16.56
CA ASP A 112 -10.50 -0.21 16.08
C ASP A 112 -10.45 -0.46 14.57
N PHE A 113 -10.93 -1.62 14.14
CA PHE A 113 -11.10 -1.95 12.73
C PHE A 113 -12.48 -1.50 12.29
N SER A 114 -12.55 -0.63 11.29
CA SER A 114 -13.85 -0.11 10.86
C SER A 114 -14.00 -0.09 9.34
N THR A 115 -15.21 -0.38 8.87
CA THR A 115 -15.59 -0.25 7.47
C THR A 115 -16.01 1.17 7.11
N THR A 116 -16.05 2.08 8.08
CA THR A 116 -16.30 3.51 7.85
C THR A 116 -15.03 4.17 7.31
N ALA A 117 -15.16 4.86 6.18
CA ALA A 117 -14.08 5.62 5.55
C ALA A 117 -13.54 6.74 6.46
N HIS A 118 -12.34 7.21 6.14
CA HIS A 118 -11.70 8.29 6.87
C HIS A 118 -12.05 9.66 6.26
N ALA A 119 -11.79 10.72 7.03
CA ALA A 119 -11.91 12.10 6.60
C ALA A 119 -10.80 12.94 7.25
N THR A 120 -10.44 14.06 6.62
CA THR A 120 -9.52 15.02 7.23
C THR A 120 -10.31 15.83 8.26
N SER A 121 -9.86 15.82 9.52
CA SER A 121 -10.49 16.61 10.59
C SER A 121 -10.34 18.11 10.29
N SER A 122 -11.45 18.84 10.45
CA SER A 122 -11.49 20.29 10.51
C SER A 122 -11.72 20.82 11.93
N THR A 123 -11.78 19.93 12.92
CA THR A 123 -12.11 20.26 14.31
C THR A 123 -10.93 20.91 15.01
N ALA A 124 -11.17 22.04 15.70
CA ALA A 124 -10.14 22.77 16.42
C ALA A 124 -9.37 21.85 17.40
N GLY A 125 -8.04 21.89 17.33
CA GLY A 125 -7.15 21.00 18.09
C GLY A 125 -6.81 19.69 17.39
N ASN A 126 -7.61 19.24 16.41
CA ASN A 126 -7.35 18.03 15.63
C ASN A 126 -7.20 18.26 14.12
N ILE A 127 -7.21 19.53 13.68
CA ILE A 127 -7.13 19.93 12.27
C ILE A 127 -5.99 19.20 11.54
N GLY A 128 -6.32 18.66 10.36
CA GLY A 128 -5.38 17.97 9.47
C GLY A 128 -5.14 16.50 9.80
N THR A 129 -5.57 16.02 10.97
CA THR A 129 -5.51 14.59 11.31
C THR A 129 -6.52 13.82 10.47
N GLN A 130 -6.13 12.68 9.88
CA GLN A 130 -7.10 11.76 9.32
C GLN A 130 -7.84 11.04 10.44
N VAL A 131 -9.16 11.16 10.45
CA VAL A 131 -10.03 10.56 11.47
C VAL A 131 -11.08 9.68 10.82
N LYS A 132 -11.75 8.84 11.61
CA LYS A 132 -12.95 8.14 11.14
C LYS A 132 -14.00 9.18 10.77
N SER A 133 -14.61 9.06 9.59
CA SER A 133 -15.63 10.03 9.16
C SER A 133 -16.78 10.10 10.16
N GLY A 134 -17.03 11.30 10.68
CA GLY A 134 -18.04 11.55 11.73
C GLY A 134 -17.60 11.23 13.16
N ASP A 135 -16.35 10.84 13.40
CA ASP A 135 -15.84 10.49 14.73
C ASP A 135 -14.37 10.90 14.94
N GLU A 136 -14.19 12.02 15.64
CA GLU A 136 -12.90 12.63 15.97
C GLU A 136 -12.10 11.86 17.03
N THR A 137 -12.69 10.87 17.70
CA THR A 137 -12.03 10.09 18.76
C THR A 137 -11.09 9.02 18.21
N ARG A 138 -11.09 8.83 16.89
CA ARG A 138 -10.39 7.76 16.16
C ARG A 138 -9.50 8.36 15.08
N THR A 139 -8.20 8.10 15.12
CA THR A 139 -7.22 8.57 14.13
C THR A 139 -6.77 7.44 13.22
N LEU A 140 -6.77 7.65 11.91
CA LEU A 140 -6.36 6.66 10.93
C LEU A 140 -4.87 6.33 11.08
N VAL A 141 -4.54 5.05 11.20
CA VAL A 141 -3.16 4.55 11.19
C VAL A 141 -2.84 3.69 9.97
N GLY A 142 -3.86 3.21 9.26
CA GLY A 142 -3.69 2.45 8.02
C GLY A 142 -4.97 1.79 7.54
N MET A 143 -4.82 0.88 6.58
CA MET A 143 -5.90 0.02 6.09
C MET A 143 -5.40 -1.41 5.91
N ILE A 144 -6.32 -2.36 6.08
CA ILE A 144 -6.06 -3.78 5.84
C ILE A 144 -7.20 -4.43 5.06
N ARG A 145 -6.92 -5.59 4.48
CA ARG A 145 -7.92 -6.51 3.99
C ARG A 145 -7.60 -7.92 4.47
N THR A 146 -8.61 -8.58 5.02
CA THR A 146 -8.51 -9.99 5.39
C THR A 146 -8.63 -10.88 4.17
N ASN A 147 -8.02 -12.07 4.20
CA ASN A 147 -8.26 -13.10 3.19
C ASN A 147 -9.56 -13.87 3.47
N GLY A 148 -9.82 -14.93 2.67
CA GLY A 148 -10.98 -15.81 2.84
C GLY A 148 -11.05 -16.53 4.19
N SER A 149 -9.95 -16.57 4.96
CA SER A 149 -9.86 -17.19 6.29
C SER A 149 -9.74 -16.15 7.43
N SER A 150 -10.11 -14.89 7.18
CA SER A 150 -10.01 -13.79 8.16
C SER A 150 -8.58 -13.55 8.67
N GLN A 151 -7.56 -13.85 7.86
CA GLN A 151 -6.15 -13.65 8.21
C GLN A 151 -5.58 -12.40 7.53
N PHE A 152 -4.56 -11.82 8.14
CA PHE A 152 -3.75 -10.77 7.53
C PHE A 152 -2.79 -11.36 6.51
N VAL A 153 -2.70 -10.71 5.34
CA VAL A 153 -1.84 -11.13 4.24
C VAL A 153 -0.99 -9.95 3.78
N ASP A 154 0.31 -10.18 3.72
CA ASP A 154 1.28 -9.26 3.13
C ASP A 154 2.41 -10.13 2.55
N THR A 155 2.34 -10.38 1.25
CA THR A 155 3.23 -11.24 0.46
C THR A 155 3.61 -10.52 -0.83
N ASN A 156 4.52 -11.10 -1.61
CA ASN A 156 4.89 -10.52 -2.90
C ASN A 156 3.71 -10.44 -3.88
N ALA A 157 2.74 -11.36 -3.84
CA ALA A 157 1.59 -11.32 -4.74
C ALA A 157 0.41 -10.52 -4.15
N GLN A 158 0.32 -10.40 -2.83
CA GLN A 158 -0.84 -9.83 -2.13
C GLN A 158 -0.40 -8.87 -1.03
N ARG A 159 -0.57 -7.56 -1.24
CA ARG A 159 -0.21 -6.49 -0.29
C ARG A 159 -1.46 -5.93 0.39
N PHE A 160 -1.97 -6.61 1.42
CA PHE A 160 -3.21 -6.23 2.12
C PHE A 160 -3.01 -5.53 3.47
N VAL A 161 -1.82 -5.00 3.72
CA VAL A 161 -1.56 -4.14 4.88
C VAL A 161 -0.87 -2.88 4.39
N ARG A 162 -1.49 -1.72 4.65
CA ARG A 162 -0.97 -0.40 4.27
C ARG A 162 -0.96 0.49 5.50
N SER A 163 0.18 1.12 5.76
CA SER A 163 0.29 2.18 6.75
C SER A 163 -0.21 3.51 6.16
N TRP A 164 -0.83 4.35 6.98
CA TRP A 164 -1.13 5.73 6.60
C TRP A 164 0.12 6.61 6.75
N PHE A 165 0.82 6.45 7.87
CA PHE A 165 2.06 7.16 8.16
C PHE A 165 3.27 6.42 7.57
N ASN A 166 4.28 7.18 7.13
CA ASN A 166 5.60 6.66 6.74
C ASN A 166 5.56 5.50 5.75
N GLU A 167 4.72 5.66 4.74
CA GLU A 167 4.44 4.65 3.73
C GLU A 167 5.07 5.04 2.39
N ASP A 168 5.74 4.09 1.75
CA ASP A 168 6.58 4.31 0.55
C ASP A 168 5.92 3.75 -0.73
N GLY A 169 4.64 3.40 -0.67
CA GLY A 169 3.95 2.61 -1.66
C GLY A 169 4.07 1.10 -1.42
N VAL A 170 3.46 0.32 -2.31
CA VAL A 170 3.57 -1.14 -2.34
C VAL A 170 4.01 -1.62 -3.70
N SER A 171 4.70 -2.76 -3.72
CA SER A 171 5.07 -3.47 -4.93
C SER A 171 4.66 -4.93 -4.83
N THR A 172 4.16 -5.46 -5.93
CA THR A 172 3.71 -6.84 -6.10
C THR A 172 4.40 -7.49 -7.29
N THR A 173 4.61 -8.80 -7.22
CA THR A 173 5.16 -9.60 -8.31
C THR A 173 4.67 -11.03 -8.20
N ASN A 174 4.26 -11.60 -9.32
CA ASN A 174 3.83 -12.98 -9.44
C ASN A 174 4.14 -13.54 -10.82
N SER A 175 4.22 -14.87 -10.95
CA SER A 175 4.60 -15.54 -12.21
C SER A 175 3.76 -16.78 -12.44
N PHE A 176 3.59 -17.17 -13.71
CA PHE A 176 2.98 -18.48 -13.99
C PHE A 176 3.89 -19.62 -13.51
N THR A 177 3.26 -20.68 -13.02
CA THR A 177 3.95 -21.93 -12.62
C THR A 177 3.91 -23.01 -13.70
N ALA A 178 3.05 -22.82 -14.69
CA ALA A 178 2.90 -23.67 -15.87
C ALA A 178 2.46 -22.81 -17.07
N SER A 179 2.70 -23.30 -18.28
CA SER A 179 2.25 -22.60 -19.49
C SER A 179 0.72 -22.42 -19.49
N ARG A 180 0.26 -21.26 -19.96
CA ARG A 180 -1.17 -20.91 -19.99
C ARG A 180 -1.62 -20.72 -21.43
N ASN A 181 -2.70 -21.38 -21.81
CA ASN A 181 -3.16 -21.48 -23.19
C ASN A 181 -4.56 -20.88 -23.34
N THR A 182 -4.86 -20.33 -24.52
CA THR A 182 -6.22 -19.97 -24.90
C THR A 182 -6.45 -20.20 -26.39
N THR A 183 -7.70 -20.48 -26.74
CA THR A 183 -8.21 -20.46 -28.13
C THR A 183 -9.23 -19.34 -28.33
N SER A 184 -9.49 -18.53 -27.29
CA SER A 184 -10.50 -17.48 -27.33
C SER A 184 -10.07 -16.34 -28.26
N THR A 185 -10.98 -15.91 -29.12
CA THR A 185 -10.80 -14.71 -29.96
C THR A 185 -11.15 -13.41 -29.25
N SER A 186 -11.72 -13.51 -28.05
CA SER A 186 -11.97 -12.39 -27.13
C SER A 186 -11.07 -12.49 -25.91
N PHE A 187 -10.80 -11.36 -25.25
CA PHE A 187 -9.97 -11.35 -24.05
C PHE A 187 -10.58 -12.20 -22.94
N VAL A 188 -9.76 -13.11 -22.42
CA VAL A 188 -10.04 -13.91 -21.23
C VAL A 188 -8.82 -13.90 -20.33
N GLU A 189 -9.04 -14.00 -19.01
CA GLU A 189 -7.94 -14.12 -18.07
C GLU A 189 -7.10 -15.37 -18.35
N ALA A 190 -5.78 -15.19 -18.39
CA ALA A 190 -4.82 -16.26 -18.61
C ALA A 190 -4.95 -17.37 -17.56
N ASN A 191 -4.88 -16.93 -16.31
CA ASN A 191 -5.01 -17.72 -15.10
C ASN A 191 -5.00 -16.77 -13.90
N SER A 192 -5.77 -17.08 -12.85
CA SER A 192 -5.79 -16.26 -11.64
C SER A 192 -4.49 -16.35 -10.83
N GLU A 193 -3.63 -17.36 -11.05
CA GLU A 193 -2.39 -17.51 -10.29
C GLU A 193 -1.41 -16.34 -10.49
N ILE A 194 -1.48 -15.59 -11.60
CA ILE A 194 -0.55 -14.48 -11.89
C ILE A 194 -1.04 -13.15 -11.31
N ARG A 195 -2.22 -13.14 -10.67
CA ARG A 195 -2.78 -11.91 -10.12
C ARG A 195 -1.80 -11.30 -9.13
N ASN A 196 -1.70 -9.98 -9.24
CA ASN A 196 -1.11 -9.12 -8.24
C ASN A 196 -2.24 -8.35 -7.57
N GLU A 197 -2.33 -8.41 -6.25
CA GLU A 197 -3.42 -7.84 -5.48
C GLU A 197 -2.87 -6.85 -4.46
N ALA A 198 -3.47 -5.68 -4.36
CA ALA A 198 -3.02 -4.64 -3.46
C ALA A 198 -4.19 -3.79 -2.96
N LEU A 199 -4.00 -3.21 -1.78
CA LEU A 199 -4.79 -2.06 -1.36
C LEU A 199 -4.16 -0.80 -1.91
N LEU A 200 -4.94 0.15 -2.41
CA LEU A 200 -4.50 1.46 -2.91
C LEU A 200 -5.19 2.58 -2.13
N TRP A 201 -4.46 3.65 -1.82
CA TRP A 201 -5.05 4.89 -1.29
C TRP A 201 -5.67 5.70 -2.45
N SER A 202 -6.66 6.53 -2.15
CA SER A 202 -7.25 7.42 -3.15
C SER A 202 -6.19 8.30 -3.82
N GLY A 203 -6.23 8.37 -5.15
CA GLY A 203 -5.31 9.18 -5.96
C GLY A 203 -3.98 8.51 -6.30
N GLU A 204 -3.68 7.34 -5.74
CA GLU A 204 -2.49 6.58 -6.15
C GLU A 204 -2.62 6.08 -7.59
N LYS A 205 -1.47 6.01 -8.26
CA LYS A 205 -1.34 5.42 -9.60
C LYS A 205 -0.73 4.03 -9.47
N TRP A 206 -1.14 3.10 -10.32
CA TRP A 206 -0.60 1.75 -10.34
C TRP A 206 0.17 1.49 -11.63
N HIS A 207 1.49 1.42 -11.54
CA HIS A 207 2.32 0.99 -12.67
C HIS A 207 2.36 -0.53 -12.70
N ILE A 208 1.95 -1.12 -13.81
CA ILE A 208 1.85 -2.57 -14.02
C ILE A 208 2.72 -2.91 -15.22
N ALA A 209 3.59 -3.91 -15.09
CA ALA A 209 4.47 -4.34 -16.16
C ALA A 209 4.51 -5.87 -16.25
N VAL A 210 4.71 -6.37 -17.47
CA VAL A 210 4.88 -7.79 -17.77
C VAL A 210 6.16 -8.02 -18.54
N GLY A 211 6.84 -9.12 -18.23
CA GLY A 211 7.89 -9.69 -19.04
C GLY A 211 7.67 -11.19 -19.20
N GLY A 212 8.01 -11.77 -20.35
CA GLY A 212 7.86 -13.20 -20.59
C GLY A 212 8.05 -13.59 -22.05
N GLY A 213 7.37 -14.66 -22.45
CA GLY A 213 7.31 -15.07 -23.85
C GLY A 213 6.12 -15.99 -24.13
N GLY A 214 5.83 -16.17 -25.41
CA GLY A 214 4.71 -16.98 -25.86
C GLY A 214 4.85 -17.41 -27.32
N TYR A 215 3.90 -18.21 -27.79
CA TYR A 215 3.75 -18.56 -29.21
C TYR A 215 2.29 -18.81 -29.57
N ASN A 216 1.99 -18.89 -30.87
CA ASN A 216 0.71 -19.38 -31.39
C ASN A 216 0.95 -20.70 -32.15
N SER A 217 0.06 -21.69 -31.98
CA SER A 217 0.14 -22.96 -32.70
C SER A 217 -0.17 -22.86 -34.21
N ALA A 218 -0.69 -21.74 -34.70
CA ALA A 218 -0.95 -21.47 -36.10
C ALA A 218 -0.04 -20.34 -36.63
N ALA A 219 0.57 -20.55 -37.80
CA ALA A 219 1.44 -19.57 -38.44
C ALA A 219 0.69 -18.28 -38.80
N GLY A 220 1.35 -17.13 -38.68
CA GLY A 220 0.78 -15.82 -39.05
C GLY A 220 -0.33 -15.32 -38.12
N ASN A 221 -0.61 -16.02 -37.01
CA ASN A 221 -1.66 -15.65 -36.07
C ASN A 221 -1.10 -14.91 -34.86
N ALA A 222 -1.84 -13.88 -34.44
CA ALA A 222 -1.46 -13.05 -33.32
C ALA A 222 -1.92 -13.67 -31.99
N VAL A 223 -1.14 -13.44 -30.94
CA VAL A 223 -1.58 -13.53 -29.55
C VAL A 223 -1.56 -12.12 -28.99
N TRP A 224 -2.73 -11.66 -28.56
CA TRP A 224 -2.91 -10.34 -27.93
C TRP A 224 -2.84 -10.49 -26.42
N ILE A 225 -2.09 -9.60 -25.77
CA ILE A 225 -1.91 -9.60 -24.32
C ILE A 225 -2.48 -8.32 -23.73
N GLY A 226 -3.56 -8.45 -22.97
CA GLY A 226 -4.18 -7.34 -22.25
C GLY A 226 -3.73 -7.29 -20.79
N PHE A 227 -3.66 -6.09 -20.24
CA PHE A 227 -3.65 -5.91 -18.79
C PHE A 227 -5.10 -5.79 -18.31
N GLY A 228 -5.54 -6.67 -17.42
CA GLY A 228 -6.83 -6.53 -16.74
C GLY A 228 -6.60 -5.84 -15.40
N VAL A 229 -7.33 -4.77 -15.11
CA VAL A 229 -7.42 -4.18 -13.76
C VAL A 229 -8.86 -4.32 -13.30
N ASP A 230 -9.05 -5.05 -12.20
CA ASP A 230 -10.37 -5.45 -11.67
C ASP A 230 -11.30 -6.13 -12.68
N SER A 231 -10.72 -6.67 -13.76
CA SER A 231 -11.44 -7.31 -14.85
C SER A 231 -10.70 -8.55 -15.33
N THR A 232 -11.49 -9.57 -15.69
CA THR A 232 -11.00 -10.83 -16.28
C THR A 232 -11.29 -10.93 -17.78
N SER A 233 -11.87 -9.89 -18.39
CA SER A 233 -12.32 -9.90 -19.79
C SER A 233 -12.14 -8.59 -20.54
N THR A 234 -11.93 -7.48 -19.84
CA THR A 234 -11.72 -6.16 -20.45
C THR A 234 -10.27 -5.74 -20.26
N ALA A 235 -9.54 -5.60 -21.36
CA ALA A 235 -8.17 -5.13 -21.35
C ALA A 235 -8.13 -3.60 -21.25
N GLU A 236 -7.20 -3.09 -20.45
CA GLU A 236 -6.75 -1.71 -20.50
C GLU A 236 -6.02 -1.44 -21.84
N SER A 237 -6.03 -0.17 -22.28
CA SER A 237 -5.36 0.24 -23.52
C SER A 237 -3.83 0.10 -23.43
N GLY A 238 -3.17 -0.12 -24.58
CA GLY A 238 -1.70 -0.27 -24.65
C GLY A 238 -1.18 -1.71 -24.55
N ALA A 239 -2.07 -2.69 -24.72
CA ALA A 239 -1.79 -4.13 -24.79
C ALA A 239 -0.74 -4.49 -25.87
N PRO A 240 0.41 -5.12 -25.52
CA PRO A 240 1.31 -5.66 -26.53
C PRO A 240 0.68 -6.88 -27.22
N TYR A 241 1.13 -7.17 -28.44
CA TYR A 241 0.86 -8.44 -29.10
C TYR A 241 2.13 -8.99 -29.74
N PHE A 242 2.13 -10.29 -30.00
CA PHE A 242 3.14 -10.93 -30.82
C PHE A 242 2.48 -11.78 -31.91
N ASN A 243 3.16 -11.87 -33.05
CA ASN A 243 2.77 -12.70 -34.18
C ASN A 243 4.04 -13.40 -34.70
N GLY A 244 3.97 -14.71 -34.89
CA GLY A 244 5.06 -15.51 -35.43
C GLY A 244 4.85 -15.84 -36.91
N ALA A 245 5.88 -15.67 -37.73
CA ALA A 245 5.82 -16.04 -39.15
C ALA A 245 5.60 -17.56 -39.36
N GLY A 246 6.02 -18.38 -38.40
CA GLY A 246 5.78 -19.83 -38.37
C GLY A 246 4.93 -20.25 -37.17
N ALA A 247 4.32 -21.42 -37.27
CA ALA A 247 3.64 -22.06 -36.14
C ALA A 247 4.65 -22.34 -35.01
N ASN A 248 4.22 -22.13 -33.77
CA ASN A 248 5.02 -22.30 -32.56
C ASN A 248 6.31 -21.45 -32.51
N TYR A 249 6.37 -20.37 -33.28
CA TYR A 249 7.49 -19.44 -33.21
C TYR A 249 7.46 -18.70 -31.88
N ALA A 250 8.50 -18.91 -31.06
CA ALA A 250 8.62 -18.29 -29.75
C ALA A 250 8.92 -16.80 -29.90
N SER A 251 8.11 -15.97 -29.25
CA SER A 251 8.24 -14.52 -29.23
C SER A 251 8.34 -14.02 -27.79
N THR A 252 9.17 -13.00 -27.59
CA THR A 252 9.27 -12.31 -26.30
C THR A 252 8.07 -11.40 -26.08
N LEU A 253 7.63 -11.31 -24.83
CA LEU A 253 6.57 -10.43 -24.37
C LEU A 253 7.17 -9.39 -23.42
N GLY A 254 6.83 -8.13 -23.67
CA GLY A 254 7.15 -7.02 -22.77
C GLY A 254 6.12 -5.92 -22.94
N GLY A 255 5.68 -5.33 -21.83
CA GLY A 255 4.76 -4.20 -21.85
C GLY A 255 4.54 -3.62 -20.46
N SER A 256 4.03 -2.41 -20.42
CA SER A 256 3.65 -1.75 -19.16
C SER A 256 2.54 -0.74 -19.36
N ILE A 257 1.71 -0.56 -18.35
CA ILE A 257 0.70 0.49 -18.28
C ILE A 257 0.78 1.22 -16.94
N VAL A 258 0.19 2.41 -16.88
CA VAL A 258 -0.10 3.11 -15.62
C VAL A 258 -1.60 3.29 -15.52
N LYS A 259 -2.21 2.68 -14.51
CA LYS A 259 -3.62 2.89 -14.19
C LYS A 259 -3.76 4.04 -13.20
N THR A 260 -4.68 4.95 -13.49
CA THR A 260 -5.03 6.09 -12.64
C THR A 260 -6.53 6.11 -12.36
N GLY A 261 -6.96 6.90 -11.37
CA GLY A 261 -8.38 7.06 -11.07
C GLY A 261 -9.04 5.83 -10.45
N LEU A 262 -8.23 4.94 -9.86
CA LEU A 262 -8.74 3.85 -9.04
C LEU A 262 -9.31 4.44 -7.75
N SER A 263 -10.41 3.84 -7.30
CA SER A 263 -10.96 4.13 -5.97
C SER A 263 -9.97 3.74 -4.88
N GLU A 264 -10.20 4.23 -3.67
CA GLU A 264 -9.50 3.70 -2.51
C GLU A 264 -9.97 2.27 -2.20
N GLY A 265 -9.04 1.39 -1.89
CA GLY A 265 -9.30 0.05 -1.40
C GLY A 265 -8.66 -1.06 -2.23
N TYR A 266 -9.32 -2.20 -2.28
CA TYR A 266 -8.78 -3.41 -2.90
C TYR A 266 -8.88 -3.37 -4.41
N HIS A 267 -7.76 -3.65 -5.06
CA HIS A 267 -7.64 -3.82 -6.49
C HIS A 267 -6.79 -5.04 -6.82
N TYR A 268 -7.02 -5.63 -7.99
CA TYR A 268 -6.12 -6.62 -8.56
C TYR A 268 -5.80 -6.30 -10.02
N CYS A 269 -4.62 -6.73 -10.46
CA CYS A 269 -4.27 -6.76 -11.86
C CYS A 269 -3.88 -8.16 -12.30
N THR A 270 -4.15 -8.47 -13.57
CA THR A 270 -3.95 -9.78 -14.18
C THR A 270 -3.55 -9.63 -15.65
N LEU A 271 -3.21 -10.75 -16.29
CA LEU A 271 -3.00 -10.82 -17.73
C LEU A 271 -4.20 -11.45 -18.44
N LEU A 272 -4.61 -10.82 -19.52
CA LEU A 272 -5.65 -11.31 -20.43
C LEU A 272 -5.01 -11.78 -21.73
N LEU A 273 -5.54 -12.83 -22.34
CA LEU A 273 -5.12 -13.32 -23.66
C LEU A 273 -6.30 -13.34 -24.61
N ALA A 274 -6.02 -13.07 -25.88
CA ALA A 274 -6.87 -13.39 -27.01
C ALA A 274 -6.01 -13.82 -28.20
N VAL A 275 -6.59 -14.53 -29.16
CA VAL A 275 -5.91 -14.94 -30.40
C VAL A 275 -6.73 -14.57 -31.63
N SER A 276 -6.08 -14.37 -32.77
CA SER A 276 -6.80 -14.26 -34.05
C SER A 276 -7.34 -15.61 -34.52
N ALA A 277 -6.57 -16.68 -34.29
CA ALA A 277 -6.93 -18.09 -34.46
C ALA A 277 -5.88 -18.97 -33.77
N GLY A 278 -6.04 -20.30 -33.81
CA GLY A 278 -5.10 -21.25 -33.24
C GLY A 278 -5.13 -21.29 -31.71
N THR A 279 -4.02 -21.68 -31.10
CA THR A 279 -3.84 -21.73 -29.65
C THR A 279 -2.68 -20.84 -29.24
N GLY A 280 -3.00 -19.74 -28.55
CA GLY A 280 -2.00 -18.85 -27.96
C GLY A 280 -1.52 -19.45 -26.65
N THR A 281 -0.21 -19.44 -26.43
CA THR A 281 0.42 -19.98 -25.22
C THR A 281 1.38 -18.96 -24.64
N LEU A 282 1.27 -18.68 -23.34
CA LEU A 282 2.28 -17.98 -22.55
C LEU A 282 3.13 -18.98 -21.76
N GLY A 283 4.44 -18.72 -21.69
CA GLY A 283 5.39 -19.57 -21.00
C GLY A 283 5.31 -19.41 -19.48
N GLY A 284 5.24 -20.53 -18.75
CA GLY A 284 5.25 -20.57 -17.28
C GLY A 284 6.21 -21.60 -16.67
N ALA A 285 6.95 -22.36 -17.48
CA ALA A 285 7.99 -23.29 -17.03
C ALA A 285 8.98 -23.63 -18.17
N ALA A 286 10.16 -24.17 -17.83
CA ALA A 286 11.02 -24.84 -18.81
C ALA A 286 10.27 -26.02 -19.47
N PRO A 287 10.50 -26.35 -20.76
CA PRO A 287 11.58 -25.92 -21.63
C PRO A 287 11.14 -24.83 -22.64
N PHE A 288 10.47 -23.77 -22.18
CA PHE A 288 10.21 -22.64 -23.07
C PHE A 288 11.53 -21.93 -23.41
N SER A 289 11.79 -21.67 -24.70
CA SER A 289 12.93 -20.84 -25.14
C SER A 289 12.76 -19.34 -24.82
N GLY A 290 11.82 -19.00 -23.92
CA GLY A 290 11.49 -17.65 -23.47
C GLY A 290 11.35 -17.61 -21.95
N THR A 291 11.54 -16.42 -21.38
CA THR A 291 11.48 -16.18 -19.94
C THR A 291 10.10 -16.52 -19.37
N ILE A 292 10.06 -17.04 -18.14
CA ILE A 292 8.81 -17.23 -17.38
C ILE A 292 8.01 -15.93 -17.40
N THR A 293 6.71 -16.02 -17.69
CA THR A 293 5.86 -14.83 -17.70
C THR A 293 5.63 -14.36 -16.26
N THR A 294 6.09 -13.15 -15.99
CA THR A 294 6.04 -12.48 -14.70
C THR A 294 5.29 -11.17 -14.84
N LEU A 295 4.30 -10.95 -13.98
CA LEU A 295 3.61 -9.69 -13.80
C LEU A 295 4.15 -9.01 -12.55
N CYS A 296 4.52 -7.74 -12.65
CA CYS A 296 4.85 -6.91 -11.49
C CYS A 296 4.01 -5.65 -11.49
N ALA A 297 3.76 -5.11 -10.31
CA ALA A 297 3.07 -3.84 -10.19
C ALA A 297 3.58 -3.04 -8.98
N ARG A 298 3.51 -1.70 -9.05
CA ARG A 298 3.91 -0.82 -7.94
C ARG A 298 3.06 0.44 -7.88
N THR A 299 2.75 0.90 -6.67
CA THR A 299 2.09 2.19 -6.51
C THR A 299 3.07 3.34 -6.74
N MET A 300 2.54 4.46 -7.20
CA MET A 300 3.26 5.72 -7.38
C MET A 300 2.40 6.83 -6.78
N LYS A 301 3.05 7.70 -6.00
CA LYS A 301 2.46 8.92 -5.43
C LYS A 301 2.58 10.07 -6.42
#